data_AF-A0A7C4D6Y9-F1
#
_entry.id   AF-A0A7C4D6Y9-F1
#
_cell.length_a   1.000
_cell.length_b   1.000
_cell.length_c   1.000
_cell.angle_alpha   90.00
_cell.angle_beta   90.00
_cell.angle_gamma   90.00
#
_symmetry.space_group_name_H-M   'P 1'
#
loop_
_entity.id
_entity.type
_entity.pdbx_description
1 polymer ?
#
loop_
_entity_poly.entity_id
_entity_poly.type
_entity_poly.pdbx_seq_one_letter_code
_entity_poly.pdbx_strand_id
1 'polypeptide(L)'
;MGSRWSVGLAALGNGIAEASLPSISDALTLPVDALLERLGSSLSGLSSREVERRLEVFGYNEVAGRRKRSLIIEFLYHFRNPLVIILLIAGLTSYLLGDHESAIIVFSI
;
A
#
# COMPACT_ATOMS: atom_id res chain seq x y z
N MET A 1 -1.05 1.35 -14.43
CA MET A 1 -1.09 -0.10 -14.16
C MET A 1 -1.55 -0.33 -12.71
N GLY A 2 -2.84 -0.11 -12.44
CA GLY A 2 -3.35 0.08 -11.06
C GLY A 2 -4.84 -0.21 -10.98
N SER A 3 -5.27 -1.39 -11.42
CA SER A 3 -6.69 -1.71 -11.57
C SER A 3 -7.03 -3.14 -11.16
N ARG A 4 -6.25 -3.77 -10.27
CA ARG A 4 -6.59 -5.11 -9.72
C ARG A 4 -7.25 -5.07 -8.33
N TRP A 5 -7.25 -3.93 -7.65
CA TRP A 5 -7.89 -3.78 -6.33
C TRP A 5 -9.33 -3.26 -6.41
N SER A 6 -9.69 -2.59 -7.51
CA SER A 6 -11.05 -2.08 -7.73
C SER A 6 -12.06 -3.17 -8.10
N VAL A 7 -11.61 -4.31 -8.62
CA VAL A 7 -12.51 -5.39 -9.08
C VAL A 7 -12.96 -6.30 -7.93
N GLY A 8 -12.14 -6.44 -6.88
CA GLY A 8 -12.49 -7.22 -5.68
C GLY A 8 -13.41 -6.47 -4.70
N LEU A 9 -13.26 -5.15 -4.60
CA LEU A 9 -14.11 -4.30 -3.75
C LEU A 9 -15.52 -4.09 -4.29
N ALA A 10 -15.74 -4.23 -5.61
CA ALA A 10 -17.06 -4.09 -6.22
C ALA A 10 -17.91 -5.38 -6.12
N ALA A 11 -17.28 -6.54 -5.95
CA ALA A 11 -17.97 -7.83 -5.76
C ALA A 11 -18.34 -8.11 -4.29
N LEU A 12 -17.65 -7.45 -3.36
CA LEU A 12 -18.06 -7.38 -1.97
C LEU A 12 -19.12 -6.28 -1.87
N GLY A 13 -20.38 -6.69 -2.01
CA GLY A 13 -21.52 -5.82 -1.73
C GLY A 13 -21.26 -5.04 -0.45
N ASN A 14 -21.53 -3.75 -0.50
CA ASN A 14 -21.26 -2.71 0.50
C ASN A 14 -21.98 -2.94 1.86
N GLY A 15 -22.31 -4.18 2.22
CA GLY A 15 -23.07 -4.57 3.40
C GLY A 15 -22.63 -5.88 4.09
N ILE A 16 -21.63 -6.62 3.57
CA ILE A 16 -21.16 -7.87 4.22
C ILE A 16 -19.93 -7.70 5.13
N ALA A 17 -19.14 -6.62 4.98
CA ALA A 17 -17.94 -6.41 5.80
C ALA A 17 -18.15 -5.43 6.98
N GLU A 18 -18.98 -4.39 6.78
CA GLU A 18 -19.25 -3.38 7.82
C GLU A 18 -20.28 -3.85 8.87
N ALA A 19 -21.15 -4.81 8.54
CA ALA A 19 -22.28 -5.19 9.38
C ALA A 19 -21.97 -6.26 10.46
N SER A 20 -20.81 -6.93 10.43
CA SER A 20 -20.58 -8.13 11.25
C SER A 20 -19.44 -8.04 12.26
N LEU A 21 -18.58 -7.01 12.21
CA LEU A 21 -17.49 -6.86 13.18
C LEU A 21 -17.89 -5.88 14.29
N PRO A 22 -17.74 -6.25 15.58
CA PRO A 22 -17.97 -5.31 16.67
C PRO A 22 -16.99 -4.13 16.54
N SER A 23 -17.48 -2.92 16.84
CA SER A 23 -16.58 -1.78 17.09
C SER A 23 -15.57 -2.18 18.17
N ILE A 24 -14.34 -1.66 18.10
CA ILE A 24 -13.29 -1.98 19.09
C ILE A 24 -13.78 -1.67 20.52
N SER A 25 -14.49 -0.56 20.70
CA SER A 25 -15.08 -0.16 21.99
C SER A 25 -16.12 -1.17 22.50
N ASP A 26 -16.95 -1.69 21.61
CA ASP A 26 -17.93 -2.72 21.95
C ASP A 26 -17.24 -4.03 22.32
N ALA A 27 -16.25 -4.45 21.52
CA ALA A 27 -15.53 -5.70 21.72
C ALA A 27 -14.82 -5.76 23.08
N LEU A 28 -14.34 -4.61 23.57
CA LEU A 28 -13.65 -4.49 24.86
C LEU A 28 -14.60 -4.51 26.07
N THR A 29 -15.89 -4.26 25.87
CA THR A 29 -16.88 -4.14 26.95
C THR A 29 -17.85 -5.32 27.04
N LEU A 30 -17.90 -6.15 25.99
CA LEU A 30 -18.75 -7.33 25.94
C LEU A 30 -18.22 -8.49 26.82
N PRO A 31 -19.10 -9.26 27.47
CA PRO A 31 -18.72 -10.52 28.09
C PRO A 31 -18.25 -11.52 27.03
N VAL A 32 -17.34 -12.42 27.41
CA VAL A 32 -16.64 -13.35 26.50
C VAL A 32 -17.62 -14.17 25.65
N ASP A 33 -18.71 -14.68 26.23
CA ASP A 33 -19.68 -15.50 25.51
C ASP A 33 -20.40 -14.71 24.39
N ALA A 34 -20.82 -13.48 24.70
CA ALA A 34 -21.47 -12.60 23.73
C ALA A 34 -20.49 -12.15 22.62
N LEU A 35 -19.21 -11.98 22.98
CA LEU A 35 -18.17 -11.67 22.01
C LEU A 35 -17.92 -12.84 21.04
N LEU A 36 -17.85 -14.07 21.56
CA LEU A 36 -17.67 -15.28 20.75
C LEU A 36 -18.86 -15.50 19.81
N GLU A 37 -20.09 -15.30 20.28
CA GLU A 37 -21.28 -15.38 19.44
C GLU A 37 -21.25 -14.35 18.32
N ARG A 38 -20.90 -13.09 18.64
CA ARG A 38 -20.82 -12.00 17.66
C ARG A 38 -19.69 -12.18 16.64
N LEU A 39 -18.59 -12.83 17.02
CA LEU A 39 -17.48 -13.20 16.13
C LEU A 39 -17.71 -14.54 15.38
N GLY A 40 -18.81 -15.24 15.67
CA GLY A 40 -19.08 -16.58 15.16
C GLY A 40 -17.96 -17.57 15.48
N SER A 41 -17.39 -17.48 16.67
CA SER A 41 -16.28 -18.32 17.14
C SER A 41 -16.66 -19.07 18.40
N SER A 42 -15.79 -19.96 18.87
CA SER A 42 -15.99 -20.72 20.09
C SER A 42 -14.73 -20.69 20.95
N LEU A 43 -14.84 -21.15 22.20
CA LEU A 43 -13.70 -21.32 23.09
C LEU A 43 -12.67 -22.33 22.56
N SER A 44 -13.10 -23.27 21.71
CA SER A 44 -12.21 -24.23 21.03
C SER A 44 -11.64 -23.71 19.71
N GLY A 45 -11.99 -22.47 19.32
CA GLY A 45 -11.53 -21.83 18.08
C GLY A 45 -12.42 -22.13 16.87
N LEU A 46 -11.88 -21.87 15.68
CA LEU A 46 -12.61 -22.04 14.41
C LEU A 46 -12.33 -23.42 13.80
N SER A 47 -13.33 -23.97 13.10
CA SER A 47 -13.13 -25.16 12.29
C SER A 47 -12.27 -24.84 11.06
N SER A 48 -11.54 -25.83 10.53
CA SER A 48 -10.70 -25.64 9.34
C SER A 48 -11.49 -25.14 8.12
N ARG A 49 -12.77 -25.54 7.97
CA ARG A 49 -13.64 -25.04 6.90
C ARG A 49 -13.96 -23.56 7.05
N GLU A 50 -14.21 -23.12 8.28
CA GLU A 50 -14.52 -21.71 8.56
C GLU A 50 -13.27 -20.83 8.43
N VAL A 51 -12.09 -21.36 8.78
CA VAL A 51 -10.82 -20.69 8.52
C VAL A 51 -10.61 -20.46 7.02
N GLU A 52 -10.80 -21.49 6.19
CA GLU A 52 -10.65 -21.37 4.73
C GLU A 52 -11.64 -20.34 4.15
N ARG A 53 -12.92 -20.43 4.56
CA ARG A 53 -13.95 -19.46 4.16
C ARG A 53 -13.59 -18.03 4.54
N ARG A 54 -13.03 -17.81 5.74
CA ARG A 54 -12.61 -16.48 6.19
C ARG A 54 -11.37 -15.99 5.44
N LEU A 55 -10.44 -16.88 5.07
CA LEU A 55 -9.28 -16.52 4.26
C LEU A 55 -9.69 -16.06 2.85
N GLU A 56 -10.72 -16.66 2.24
CA GLU A 56 -11.25 -16.21 0.95
C GLU A 56 -11.89 -14.82 1.03
N VAL A 57 -12.58 -14.51 2.14
CA VAL A 57 -13.31 -13.24 2.32
C VAL A 57 -12.40 -12.10 2.78
N PHE A 58 -11.56 -12.34 3.80
CA PHE A 58 -10.76 -11.30 4.45
C PHE A 58 -9.30 -11.28 3.97
N GLY A 59 -8.82 -12.35 3.34
CA GLY A 59 -7.42 -12.52 3.00
C GLY A 59 -6.54 -12.84 4.21
N TYR A 60 -5.24 -12.95 3.94
CA TYR A 60 -4.25 -13.16 5.00
C TYR A 60 -4.09 -11.89 5.84
N ASN A 61 -3.96 -12.07 7.16
CA ASN A 61 -3.68 -10.98 8.10
C ASN A 61 -2.19 -10.58 8.02
N GLU A 62 -1.81 -9.98 6.90
CA GLU A 62 -0.47 -9.47 6.66
C GLU A 62 -0.51 -7.97 6.44
N VAL A 63 0.37 -7.25 7.10
CA VAL A 63 0.57 -5.82 6.83
C VAL A 63 1.01 -5.70 5.38
N ALA A 64 0.26 -4.92 4.59
CA ALA A 64 0.57 -4.70 3.19
C ALA A 64 2.04 -4.34 3.02
N GLY A 65 2.83 -5.30 2.53
CA GLY A 65 4.24 -5.09 2.27
C GLY A 65 4.35 -3.93 1.30
N ARG A 66 5.01 -2.84 1.71
CA ARG A 66 5.41 -1.81 0.76
C ARG A 66 6.18 -2.55 -0.31
N ARG A 67 5.64 -2.63 -1.53
CA ARG A 67 6.37 -3.17 -2.68
C ARG A 67 7.73 -2.50 -2.63
N LYS A 68 8.80 -3.27 -2.47
CA LYS A 68 10.16 -2.76 -2.59
C LYS A 68 10.23 -2.18 -3.99
N ARG A 69 9.99 -0.87 -4.12
CA ARG A 69 10.23 -0.21 -5.40
C ARG A 69 11.70 -0.46 -5.67
N SER A 70 11.97 -1.02 -6.85
CA SER A 70 13.35 -1.20 -7.29
C SER A 70 14.05 0.15 -7.15
N LEU A 71 15.24 0.17 -6.56
CA LEU A 71 16.03 1.40 -6.37
C LEU A 71 16.17 2.17 -7.70
N ILE A 72 16.23 1.43 -8.82
CA ILE A 72 16.27 1.97 -10.19
C ILE A 72 14.98 2.74 -10.53
N ILE A 73 13.81 2.22 -10.14
CA ILE A 73 12.52 2.87 -10.40
C ILE A 73 12.41 4.17 -9.60
N GLU A 74 12.89 4.18 -8.36
CA GLU A 74 12.90 5.39 -7.53
C GLU A 74 13.89 6.43 -8.09
N PHE A 75 15.07 6.00 -8.55
CA PHE A 75 16.02 6.85 -9.27
C PHE A 75 15.39 7.47 -10.53
N LEU A 76 14.74 6.66 -11.36
CA LEU A 76 14.04 7.15 -12.56
C LEU A 76 12.88 8.11 -12.21
N TYR A 77 12.27 7.97 -11.04
CA TYR A 77 11.21 8.86 -10.59
C TYR A 77 11.72 10.29 -10.35
N HIS A 78 12.98 10.45 -9.92
CA HIS A 78 13.59 11.78 -9.72
C HIS A 78 13.70 12.58 -11.02
N PHE A 79 13.82 11.94 -12.20
CA PHE A 79 13.82 12.64 -13.49
C PHE A 79 12.48 13.29 -13.85
N ARG A 80 11.39 12.96 -13.12
CA ARG A 80 10.10 13.64 -13.28
C ARG A 80 10.01 14.95 -12.47
N ASN A 81 11.00 15.24 -11.64
CA ASN A 81 11.05 16.48 -10.88
C ASN A 81 11.43 17.63 -11.82
N PRO A 82 10.62 18.70 -11.94
CA PRO A 82 10.92 19.83 -12.82
C PRO A 82 12.28 20.48 -12.51
N LEU A 83 12.73 20.46 -11.26
CA LEU A 83 14.04 20.98 -10.87
C LEU A 83 15.18 20.19 -11.53
N VAL A 84 15.10 18.86 -11.50
CA VAL A 84 16.13 17.97 -12.10
C VAL A 84 16.21 18.21 -13.61
N ILE A 85 15.07 18.37 -14.27
CA ILE A 85 15.02 18.66 -15.72
C ILE A 85 15.72 19.99 -16.03
N ILE A 86 15.48 21.03 -15.23
CA ILE A 86 16.14 22.34 -15.41
C ILE A 86 17.65 22.22 -15.22
N LEU A 87 18.13 21.49 -14.19
CA LEU A 87 19.55 21.27 -13.96
C LEU A 87 20.21 20.55 -15.14
N LEU A 88 19.57 19.49 -15.65
CA LEU A 88 20.09 18.75 -16.81
C LEU A 88 20.21 19.65 -18.06
N ILE A 89 19.21 20.50 -18.31
CA ILE A 89 19.24 21.45 -19.42
C ILE A 89 20.33 22.50 -19.21
N ALA A 90 20.46 23.05 -18.00
CA ALA A 90 21.47 24.05 -17.66
C ALA A 90 22.89 23.49 -17.81
N GLY A 91 23.16 22.30 -17.26
CA GLY A 91 24.44 21.62 -17.38
C GLY A 91 24.78 21.27 -18.84
N LEU A 92 23.80 20.78 -19.61
CA LEU A 92 23.98 20.50 -21.03
C LEU A 92 24.28 21.78 -21.82
N THR A 93 23.55 22.86 -21.55
CA THR A 93 23.77 24.15 -22.23
C THR A 93 25.14 24.72 -21.90
N SER A 94 25.57 24.66 -20.63
CA SER A 94 26.90 25.10 -20.20
C SER A 94 28.00 24.31 -20.88
N TYR A 95 27.84 22.98 -20.96
CA TYR A 95 28.79 22.11 -21.62
C TYR A 95 28.92 22.43 -23.13
N LEU A 96 27.79 22.64 -23.81
CA LEU A 96 27.77 23.00 -25.24
C LEU A 96 28.37 24.38 -25.51
N LEU A 97 28.29 25.30 -24.54
CA LEU A 97 28.89 26.63 -24.63
C LEU A 97 30.41 26.63 -24.38
N GLY A 98 31.00 25.47 -24.04
CA GLY A 98 32.43 25.31 -23.75
C GLY A 98 32.82 25.74 -22.34
N ASP A 99 31.85 26.09 -21.49
CA ASP A 99 32.09 26.37 -20.07
C ASP A 99 32.02 25.08 -19.26
N HIS A 100 33.15 24.36 -19.30
CA HIS A 100 33.31 23.08 -18.61
C HIS A 100 33.32 23.24 -17.09
N GLU A 101 33.79 24.35 -16.54
CA GLU A 101 33.81 24.62 -15.10
C GLU A 101 32.37 24.67 -14.55
N SER A 102 31.51 25.49 -15.17
CA SER A 102 30.11 25.59 -14.77
C SER A 102 29.33 24.29 -15.00
N ALA A 103 29.62 23.55 -16.09
CA ALA A 103 28.97 22.27 -16.35
C ALA A 103 29.31 21.22 -15.29
N ILE A 104 30.56 21.13 -14.86
CA ILE A 104 31.01 20.18 -13.83
C ILE A 104 30.32 20.48 -12.50
N ILE A 105 30.17 21.76 -12.13
CA ILE A 105 29.47 22.16 -10.91
C ILE A 105 28.01 21.67 -10.94
N VAL A 106 27.30 21.88 -12.05
CA VAL A 106 25.89 21.49 -12.16
C VAL A 106 25.69 19.97 -12.14
N PHE A 107 26.59 19.19 -12.75
CA PHE A 107 26.48 17.72 -12.76
C PHE A 107 26.97 17.03 -11.48
N SER A 108 27.78 17.70 -10.66
CA SER A 108 28.33 17.13 -9.42
C SER A 108 27.41 17.26 -8.21
N ILE A 109 26.41 18.13 -8.29
CA ILE A 109 25.37 18.37 -7.28
C ILE A 109 24.28 17.29 -7.37
#